data_AF-A0A428YU40-F1
#
_entry.id   AF-A0A428YU40-F1
#
_cell.length_a   1.000
_cell.length_b   1.000
_cell.length_c   1.000
_cell.angle_alpha   90.00
_cell.angle_beta   90.00
_cell.angle_gamma   90.00
#
_symmetry.space_group_name_H-M   'P 1'
#
loop_
_entity.id
_entity.type
_entity.pdbx_description
1 polymer ?
#
loop_
_entity_poly.entity_id
_entity_poly.type
_entity_poly.pdbx_seq_one_letter_code
_entity_poly.pdbx_strand_id
1 'polypeptide(L)'
;MTIAVRAAVVISAVSLAVLGVWMWAWPDSFADYVAFPVHVHFLHDMGVFHIGLAIALFMALVQRDSIFVLLTGFTAICLMHAGNHLMDHHLGGTASAPYVIAVQGLISGAGAWLRLRELRKVPLAQARR
;
A
#
# COMPACT_ATOMS: atom_id res chain seq x y z
N MET A 1 -2.47 3.29 22.28
CA MET A 1 -2.20 4.45 21.40
C MET A 1 -2.91 5.66 21.97
N THR A 2 -2.23 6.81 22.10
CA THR A 2 -2.86 8.04 22.59
C THR A 2 -3.81 8.62 21.54
N ILE A 3 -4.71 9.53 21.94
CA ILE A 3 -5.63 10.21 21.01
C ILE A 3 -4.84 10.97 19.94
N ALA A 4 -3.78 11.69 20.33
CA ALA A 4 -2.93 12.43 19.41
C ALA A 4 -2.29 11.53 18.34
N VAL A 5 -1.72 10.40 18.75
CA VAL A 5 -1.12 9.44 17.80
C VAL A 5 -2.20 8.84 16.89
N ARG A 6 -3.38 8.51 17.42
CA ARG A 6 -4.50 7.99 16.62
C ARG A 6 -4.95 9.00 15.57
N ALA A 7 -5.08 10.28 15.96
CA ALA A 7 -5.44 11.35 15.04
C ALA A 7 -4.39 11.51 13.94
N ALA A 8 -3.10 11.49 14.28
CA ALA A 8 -2.01 11.54 13.31
C ALA A 8 -2.09 10.38 12.30
N VAL A 9 -2.32 9.14 12.78
CA VAL A 9 -2.49 7.97 11.90
C VAL A 9 -3.67 8.15 10.95
N VAL A 10 -4.83 8.59 11.45
CA VAL A 10 -6.03 8.79 10.63
C VAL A 10 -5.82 9.88 9.58
N ILE A 11 -5.29 11.04 9.97
CA ILE A 11 -5.05 12.15 9.06
C ILE A 11 -4.06 11.76 7.97
N SER A 12 -2.96 11.09 8.34
CA SER A 12 -1.98 10.60 7.37
C SER A 12 -2.59 9.55 6.43
N ALA A 13 -3.35 8.59 6.95
CA ALA A 13 -3.98 7.55 6.13
C ALA A 13 -4.98 8.14 5.13
N VAL A 14 -5.84 9.06 5.57
CA VAL A 14 -6.81 9.73 4.70
C VAL A 14 -6.11 10.59 3.65
N SER A 15 -5.09 11.36 4.04
CA SER A 15 -4.34 12.22 3.11
C SER A 15 -3.64 11.38 2.04
N LEU A 16 -2.95 10.31 2.44
CA LEU A 16 -2.31 9.40 1.49
C LEU A 16 -3.32 8.69 0.59
N ALA A 17 -4.47 8.27 1.12
CA ALA A 17 -5.51 7.66 0.30
C ALA A 17 -6.05 8.63 -0.76
N VAL A 18 -6.37 9.87 -0.38
CA VAL A 18 -6.88 10.90 -1.29
C VAL A 18 -5.85 11.26 -2.35
N LEU A 19 -4.62 11.58 -1.95
CA LEU A 19 -3.54 11.93 -2.88
C LEU A 19 -3.20 10.75 -3.79
N GLY A 20 -3.13 9.53 -3.24
CA GLY A 20 -2.84 8.32 -3.98
C GLY A 20 -3.88 8.01 -5.04
N VAL A 21 -5.17 8.09 -4.69
CA VAL A 21 -6.27 7.92 -5.64
C VAL A 21 -6.27 9.02 -6.69
N TRP A 22 -5.97 10.27 -6.34
CA TRP A 22 -5.90 11.37 -7.31
C TRP A 22 -4.78 11.14 -8.34
N MET A 23 -3.57 10.82 -7.89
CA MET A 23 -2.44 10.50 -8.77
C MET A 23 -2.74 9.31 -9.69
N TRP A 24 -3.43 8.28 -9.17
CA TRP A 24 -3.72 7.07 -9.91
C TRP A 24 -4.89 7.21 -10.90
N ALA A 25 -5.96 7.92 -10.53
CA ALA A 25 -7.18 8.00 -11.35
C ALA A 25 -7.22 9.22 -12.28
N TRP A 26 -6.59 10.34 -11.89
CA TRP A 26 -6.56 11.59 -12.67
C TRP A 26 -5.16 12.22 -12.66
N PRO A 27 -4.15 11.54 -13.26
CA PRO A 27 -2.76 11.99 -13.25
C PRO A 27 -2.58 13.39 -13.83
N ASP A 28 -3.27 13.72 -14.94
CA ASP A 28 -3.19 15.04 -15.57
C ASP A 28 -3.64 16.15 -14.62
N SER A 29 -4.81 15.97 -13.98
CA SER A 29 -5.35 16.94 -13.03
C SER A 29 -4.46 17.10 -11.80
N PHE A 30 -3.88 16.01 -11.30
CA PHE A 30 -2.95 16.07 -10.18
C PHE A 30 -1.68 16.83 -10.56
N ALA A 31 -1.08 16.49 -11.71
CA ALA A 31 0.13 17.10 -12.23
C ALA A 31 -0.04 18.62 -12.40
N ASP A 32 -1.16 19.05 -12.99
CA ASP A 32 -1.51 20.46 -13.13
C ASP A 32 -1.63 21.15 -11.75
N TYR A 33 -2.29 20.50 -10.78
CA TYR A 33 -2.46 21.06 -9.44
C TYR A 33 -1.13 21.28 -8.71
N VAL A 34 -0.18 20.35 -8.83
CA VAL A 34 1.14 20.46 -8.18
C VAL A 34 2.19 21.15 -9.05
N ALA A 35 1.81 21.68 -10.23
CA ALA A 35 2.72 22.25 -11.22
C ALA A 35 3.90 21.32 -11.58
N PHE A 36 3.60 20.04 -11.79
CA PHE A 36 4.55 19.00 -12.17
C PHE A 36 4.27 18.55 -13.62
N PRO A 37 5.30 18.21 -14.42
CA PRO A 37 5.08 17.66 -15.76
C PRO A 37 4.26 16.36 -15.71
N VAL A 38 3.35 16.19 -16.67
CA VAL A 38 2.53 14.98 -16.75
C VAL A 38 3.41 13.77 -17.10
N HIS A 39 3.65 12.92 -16.09
CA HIS A 39 4.28 11.61 -16.24
C HIS A 39 3.31 10.54 -15.76
N VAL A 40 2.35 10.16 -16.62
CA VAL A 40 1.22 9.27 -16.28
C VAL A 40 1.66 7.99 -15.57
N HIS A 41 2.59 7.23 -16.17
CA HIS A 41 3.08 5.99 -15.58
C HIS A 41 3.70 6.20 -14.17
N PHE A 42 4.49 7.26 -14.02
CA PHE A 42 5.09 7.61 -12.74
C PHE A 42 4.04 8.00 -11.69
N LEU A 43 3.01 8.75 -12.09
CA LEU A 43 1.93 9.16 -11.19
C LEU A 43 1.04 7.97 -10.80
N HIS A 44 0.76 7.05 -11.71
CA HIS A 44 0.11 5.79 -11.35
C HIS A 44 0.93 5.04 -10.30
N ASP A 45 2.24 4.91 -10.49
CA ASP A 45 3.12 4.23 -9.52
C ASP A 45 3.12 4.95 -8.16
N MET A 46 3.39 6.24 -8.14
CA MET A 46 3.33 7.05 -6.92
C MET A 46 1.97 6.95 -6.22
N GLY A 47 0.88 6.91 -7.00
CA GLY A 47 -0.48 6.71 -6.55
C GLY A 47 -0.65 5.41 -5.75
N VAL A 48 -0.20 4.29 -6.30
CA VAL A 48 -0.35 2.98 -5.64
C VAL A 48 0.56 2.82 -4.42
N PHE A 49 1.74 3.47 -4.40
CA PHE A 49 2.57 3.57 -3.18
C PHE A 49 1.84 4.30 -2.05
N HIS A 50 1.16 5.40 -2.36
CA HIS A 50 0.36 6.15 -1.39
C HIS A 50 -0.84 5.35 -0.90
N ILE A 51 -1.57 4.68 -1.81
CA ILE A 51 -2.72 3.82 -1.47
C ILE A 51 -2.29 2.67 -0.56
N GLY A 52 -1.23 1.95 -0.90
CA GLY A 52 -0.76 0.82 -0.10
C GLY A 52 -0.24 1.24 1.28
N LEU A 53 0.41 2.40 1.39
CA LEU A 53 0.80 2.96 2.68
C LEU A 53 -0.42 3.40 3.51
N ALA A 54 -1.44 3.97 2.88
CA ALA A 54 -2.71 4.29 3.54
C ALA A 54 -3.40 3.02 4.08
N ILE A 55 -3.40 1.92 3.32
CA ILE A 55 -3.90 0.61 3.77
C ILE A 55 -3.15 0.14 5.02
N ALA A 56 -1.81 0.22 5.03
CA ALA A 56 -1.02 -0.12 6.22
C ALA A 56 -1.38 0.75 7.43
N LEU A 57 -1.52 2.07 7.25
CA LEU A 57 -1.90 2.97 8.35
C LEU A 57 -3.30 2.68 8.88
N PHE A 58 -4.28 2.44 8.01
CA PHE A 58 -5.62 2.03 8.43
C PHE A 58 -5.58 0.67 9.15
N MET A 59 -4.79 -0.28 8.66
CA MET A 59 -4.64 -1.59 9.30
C MET A 59 -3.99 -1.46 10.69
N ALA A 60 -3.06 -0.53 10.89
CA ALA A 60 -2.44 -0.25 12.18
C ALA A 60 -3.43 0.25 13.24
N LEU A 61 -4.60 0.77 12.84
CA LEU A 61 -5.67 1.16 13.77
C LEU A 61 -6.41 -0.04 14.36
N VAL A 62 -6.41 -1.19 13.67
CA VAL A 62 -7.22 -2.36 14.02
C VAL A 62 -6.39 -3.60 14.35
N GLN A 63 -5.16 -3.70 13.85
CA GLN A 63 -4.23 -4.80 14.12
C GLN A 63 -3.06 -4.33 14.97
N ARG A 64 -2.63 -5.18 15.90
CA ARG A 64 -1.49 -4.88 16.80
C ARG A 64 -0.15 -5.39 16.28
N ASP A 65 -0.16 -6.35 15.38
CA ASP A 65 1.05 -6.97 14.86
C ASP A 65 1.64 -6.15 13.70
N SER A 66 2.79 -5.51 13.95
CA SER A 66 3.43 -4.62 12.98
C SER A 66 3.90 -5.34 11.72
N ILE A 67 4.30 -6.61 11.82
CA ILE A 67 4.74 -7.42 10.68
C ILE A 67 3.54 -7.69 9.75
N PHE A 68 2.41 -8.13 10.30
CA PHE A 68 1.19 -8.33 9.52
C PHE A 68 0.71 -7.05 8.83
N VAL A 69 0.72 -5.93 9.56
CA VAL A 69 0.36 -4.60 9.03
C VAL A 69 1.27 -4.21 7.86
N LEU A 70 2.59 -4.30 8.05
CA LEU A 70 3.58 -3.94 7.03
C LEU A 70 3.44 -4.80 5.78
N LEU A 71 3.38 -6.12 5.95
CA LEU A 71 3.28 -7.04 4.82
C LEU A 71 1.97 -6.83 4.04
N THR A 72 0.86 -6.55 4.73
CA THR A 72 -0.42 -6.28 4.07
C THR A 72 -0.36 -5.03 3.18
N GLY A 73 0.15 -3.92 3.71
CA GLY A 73 0.32 -2.69 2.92
C GLY A 73 1.28 -2.89 1.75
N PHE A 74 2.42 -3.55 2.00
CA PHE A 74 3.43 -3.81 0.97
C PHE A 74 2.92 -4.73 -0.14
N THR A 75 2.11 -5.75 0.19
CA THR A 75 1.42 -6.58 -0.80
C THR A 75 0.52 -5.74 -1.70
N ALA A 76 -0.27 -4.81 -1.13
CA ALA A 76 -1.13 -3.94 -1.92
C ALA A 76 -0.32 -3.07 -2.89
N ILE A 77 0.79 -2.47 -2.43
CA ILE A 77 1.72 -1.70 -3.28
C ILE A 77 2.18 -2.55 -4.45
N CYS A 78 2.77 -3.72 -4.18
CA CYS A 78 3.36 -4.56 -5.22
C CYS A 78 2.32 -5.02 -6.24
N LEU A 79 1.15 -5.51 -5.81
CA LEU A 79 0.16 -6.04 -6.74
C LEU A 79 -0.45 -4.95 -7.63
N MET A 80 -0.71 -3.77 -7.07
CA MET A 80 -1.22 -2.64 -7.84
C MET A 80 -0.14 -2.07 -8.78
N HIS A 81 1.11 -1.98 -8.34
CA HIS A 81 2.25 -1.52 -9.14
C HIS A 81 2.53 -2.46 -10.31
N ALA A 82 2.50 -3.77 -10.08
CA ALA A 82 2.57 -4.75 -11.16
C ALA A 82 1.43 -4.53 -12.17
N GLY A 83 0.22 -4.20 -11.70
CA GLY A 83 -0.93 -3.83 -12.53
C GLY A 83 -0.65 -2.61 -13.41
N ASN A 84 -0.11 -1.52 -12.84
CA ASN A 84 0.28 -0.33 -13.60
C ASN A 84 1.28 -0.69 -14.70
N HIS A 85 2.30 -1.49 -14.41
CA HIS A 85 3.28 -1.91 -15.44
C HIS A 85 2.68 -2.75 -16.57
N LEU A 86 1.56 -3.45 -16.32
CA LEU A 86 0.82 -4.14 -17.37
C LEU A 86 -0.02 -3.14 -18.19
N MET A 87 -0.72 -2.22 -17.54
CA MET A 87 -1.60 -1.23 -18.16
C MET A 87 -0.82 -0.18 -18.96
N ASP A 88 0.28 0.29 -18.39
CA ASP A 88 1.12 1.38 -18.88
C ASP A 88 2.36 0.88 -19.62
N HIS A 89 2.38 -0.38 -20.06
CA HIS A 89 3.54 -0.96 -20.74
C HIS A 89 3.99 -0.12 -21.96
N HIS A 90 3.08 0.63 -22.57
CA HIS A 90 3.35 1.53 -23.69
C HIS A 90 3.92 2.91 -23.29
N LEU A 91 3.94 3.23 -21.99
CA LEU A 91 4.37 4.50 -21.41
C LEU A 91 5.74 4.41 -20.70
N GLY A 92 6.25 3.20 -20.44
CA GLY A 92 7.57 2.99 -19.84
C GLY A 92 7.73 1.65 -19.12
N GLY A 93 8.92 1.43 -18.55
CA GLY A 93 9.26 0.22 -17.81
C GLY A 93 9.85 -0.89 -18.68
N THR A 94 10.40 -1.93 -18.03
CA THR A 94 10.92 -3.12 -18.72
C THR A 94 9.84 -4.19 -18.78
N ALA A 95 9.87 -5.03 -19.83
CA ALA A 95 8.90 -6.13 -19.99
C ALA A 95 8.91 -7.13 -18.81
N SER A 96 10.01 -7.21 -18.06
CA SER A 96 10.12 -8.09 -16.88
C SER A 96 9.57 -7.48 -15.59
N ALA A 97 9.45 -6.15 -15.51
CA ALA A 97 9.05 -5.42 -14.31
C ALA A 97 7.73 -5.94 -13.67
N PRO A 98 6.60 -6.09 -14.40
CA PRO A 98 5.35 -6.48 -13.77
C PRO A 98 5.44 -7.86 -13.10
N TYR A 99 6.18 -8.80 -13.68
CA TYR A 99 6.34 -10.15 -13.13
C TYR A 99 7.20 -10.16 -11.87
N VAL A 100 8.33 -9.45 -11.88
CA VAL A 100 9.21 -9.35 -10.70
C VAL A 100 8.47 -8.71 -9.53
N ILE A 101 7.74 -7.62 -9.78
CA ILE A 101 6.98 -6.92 -8.75
C ILE A 101 5.81 -7.78 -8.26
N ALA A 102 5.10 -8.49 -9.15
CA ALA A 102 4.03 -9.40 -8.75
C ALA A 102 4.54 -10.54 -7.86
N VAL A 103 5.69 -11.14 -8.18
CA VAL A 103 6.32 -12.17 -7.33
C VAL A 103 6.62 -11.63 -5.94
N GLN A 104 7.15 -10.40 -5.84
CA GLN A 104 7.38 -9.76 -4.54
C GLN A 104 6.08 -9.54 -3.75
N GLY A 105 5.00 -9.15 -4.44
CA GLY A 105 3.65 -9.04 -3.88
C GLY A 105 3.13 -10.37 -3.34
N LEU A 106 3.31 -11.46 -4.09
CA LEU A 106 2.91 -12.81 -3.67
C LEU A 106 3.71 -13.30 -2.46
N ILE A 107 5.02 -13.05 -2.43
CA ILE A 107 5.88 -13.41 -1.30
C ILE A 107 5.42 -12.67 -0.02
N SER A 108 5.21 -11.35 -0.12
CA SER A 108 4.73 -10.57 1.03
C SER A 108 3.34 -10.97 1.48
N GLY A 109 2.42 -11.26 0.54
CA GLY A 109 1.06 -11.69 0.84
C GLY A 109 1.01 -13.06 1.51
N ALA A 110 1.85 -13.99 1.05
CA ALA A 110 2.04 -15.28 1.71
C ALA A 110 2.60 -15.10 3.14
N GLY A 111 3.57 -14.20 3.33
CA GLY A 111 4.10 -13.84 4.65
C GLY A 111 3.01 -13.27 5.57
N ALA A 112 2.19 -12.34 5.09
CA ALA A 112 1.08 -11.77 5.86
C ALA A 112 0.08 -12.87 6.26
N TRP A 113 -0.27 -13.76 5.33
CA TRP A 113 -1.18 -14.87 5.59
C TRP A 113 -0.62 -15.86 6.62
N LEU A 114 0.64 -16.25 6.49
CA LEU A 114 1.31 -17.12 7.47
C LEU A 114 1.35 -16.46 8.85
N ARG A 115 1.70 -15.18 8.92
CA ARG A 115 1.72 -14.43 10.18
C ARG A 115 0.34 -14.40 10.83
N LEU A 116 -0.72 -14.15 10.05
CA LEU A 116 -2.09 -14.20 10.55
C LEU A 116 -2.45 -15.58 11.13
N ARG A 117 -1.98 -16.66 10.53
CA ARG A 117 -2.19 -18.02 11.06
C ARG A 117 -1.46 -18.24 12.37
N GLU A 118 -0.24 -17.73 12.53
CA GLU A 118 0.49 -17.80 13.79
C GLU A 118 -0.24 -17.08 14.92
N LEU A 119 -0.71 -15.86 14.66
CA LEU A 119 -1.45 -15.05 15.64
C LEU A 119 -2.74 -15.74 16.11
N ARG A 120 -3.41 -16.49 15.23
CA ARG A 120 -4.63 -17.25 15.56
C ARG A 120 -4.38 -18.50 16.39
N LYS A 121 -3.15 -19.04 16.41
CA LYS A 121 -2.81 -20.25 17.19
C LYS A 121 -2.55 -19.96 18.66
N VAL A 122 -2.37 -18.69 19.06
CA VAL A 122 -2.09 -18.31 20.45
C VAL A 122 -3.38 -18.42 21.29
N PRO A 123 -3.47 -19.34 22.29
CA PRO A 123 -4.66 -19.48 23.11
C PRO A 123 -4.91 -18.25 23.98
N LEU A 124 -6.18 -17.85 24.12
CA LEU A 124 -6.66 -16.68 24.88
C LEU A 124 -6.16 -16.59 26.35
N ALA A 125 -5.65 -17.69 26.92
CA ALA A 125 -5.11 -17.74 28.28
C ALA A 125 -3.78 -16.95 28.47
N GLN A 126 -3.00 -16.73 27.41
CA GLN A 126 -1.76 -15.95 27.47
C GLN A 126 -1.95 -14.47 27.11
N ALA A 127 -3.11 -14.07 26.59
CA ALA A 127 -3.37 -12.72 26.09
C ALA A 127 -3.76 -11.69 27.18
N ARG A 128 -3.78 -12.10 28.46
CA ARG A 128 -4.17 -11.28 29.62
C ARG A 128 -3.06 -11.07 30.66
N ARG A 129 -1.81 -11.47 30.37
CA ARG A 129 -0.67 -11.15 31.23
C ARG A 129 0.12 -9.98 30.66
#